data_AF-A0A3C1NB02-F1
#
_entry.id   AF-A0A3C1NB02-F1
#
_cell.length_a   1.000
_cell.length_b   1.000
_cell.length_c   1.000
_cell.angle_alpha   90.00
_cell.angle_beta   90.00
_cell.angle_gamma   90.00
#
_symmetry.space_group_name_H-M   'P 1'
#
loop_
_entity.id
_entity.type
_entity.pdbx_description
1 polymer ?
#
loop_
_entity_poly.entity_id
_entity_poly.type
_entity_poly.pdbx_seq_one_letter_code
_entity_poly.pdbx_strand_id
1 'polypeptide(L)' 'MIADLRSWGGEFPFSLEICDVDATTETQRLYGEKVPVLLVDDEEICHYYLDPSALSAALARGVRGIS' A
#
# COMPACT_ATOMS: atom_id res chain seq x y z
N MET A 1 -8.76 5.53 1.93
CA MET A 1 -7.61 4.60 1.87
C MET A 1 -7.05 4.27 3.26
N ILE A 2 -6.37 5.18 3.99
CA ILE A 2 -5.73 4.83 5.28
C ILE A 2 -6.73 4.29 6.33
N ALA A 3 -7.91 4.92 6.46
CA ALA A 3 -8.94 4.45 7.39
C ALA A 3 -9.45 3.05 7.02
N ASP A 4 -9.62 2.79 5.72
CA ASP A 4 -10.07 1.50 5.19
C ASP A 4 -9.04 0.40 5.47
N LEU A 5 -7.73 0.70 5.32
CA LEU A 5 -6.64 -0.24 5.61
C LEU A 5 -6.62 -0.68 7.07
N ARG A 6 -6.94 0.20 8.02
CA ARG A 6 -6.98 -0.18 9.45
C ARG A 6 -8.02 -1.26 9.74
N SER A 7 -9.08 -1.34 8.93
CA SER A 7 -10.13 -2.35 9.06
C SER A 7 -9.75 -3.71 8.46
N TRP A 8 -8.65 -3.78 7.68
CA TRP A 8 -8.19 -5.00 7.01
C TRP A 8 -7.28 -5.90 7.86
N GLY A 9 -6.75 -5.39 8.98
CA GLY A 9 -5.76 -6.09 9.82
C GLY A 9 -6.25 -7.36 10.53
N GLY A 10 -7.45 -7.86 10.22
CA GLY A 10 -8.01 -9.09 10.80
C GLY A 10 -7.68 -10.36 10.01
N GLU A 11 -7.56 -10.29 8.68
CA GLU A 11 -7.38 -11.47 7.81
C GLU A 11 -5.91 -11.71 7.43
N PHE A 12 -5.12 -10.65 7.36
CA PHE A 12 -3.69 -10.69 7.04
C PHE A 12 -2.91 -9.80 8.02
N PRO A 13 -1.88 -10.31 8.71
CA PRO A 13 -0.99 -9.46 9.47
C PRO A 13 -0.12 -8.64 8.50
N PHE A 14 -0.17 -7.32 8.60
CA PHE A 14 0.73 -6.41 7.87
C PHE A 14 1.11 -5.21 8.74
N SER A 15 2.27 -4.62 8.44
CA SER A 15 2.70 -3.34 9.00
C SER A 15 2.34 -2.22 8.02
N LEU A 16 1.88 -1.08 8.54
CA LEU A 16 1.57 0.10 7.74
C LEU A 16 2.56 1.21 8.05
N GLU A 17 3.35 1.61 7.05
CA GLU A 17 4.18 2.81 7.07
C GLU A 17 3.48 3.92 6.27
N ILE A 18 3.48 5.14 6.80
CA ILE A 18 2.94 6.31 6.11
C ILE A 18 4.12 7.23 5.81
N CYS A 19 4.40 7.42 4.52
CA CYS A 19 5.44 8.31 4.03
C CYS A 19 4.80 9.58 3.45
N ASP A 20 5.41 10.73 3.71
CA ASP A 20 5.06 11.98 3.04
C ASP A 20 5.69 11.99 1.65
N VAL A 21 4.86 12.11 0.62
CA VAL A 21 5.31 12.09 -0.77
C VAL A 21 6.24 13.26 -1.11
N ASP A 22 6.09 14.38 -0.39
CA ASP A 22 6.88 15.60 -0.60
C ASP A 22 8.22 15.56 0.16
N ALA A 23 8.49 14.50 0.93
CA ALA A 23 9.70 14.39 1.75
C ALA A 23 10.99 14.32 0.91
N THR A 24 10.93 13.75 -0.30
CA THR A 24 12.08 13.66 -1.21
C THR A 24 11.69 14.04 -2.63
N THR A 25 12.64 14.55 -3.40
CA THR A 25 12.43 14.85 -4.83
C THR A 25 12.08 13.60 -5.64
N GLU A 26 12.54 12.42 -5.22
CA GLU A 26 12.25 11.16 -5.91
C GLU A 26 10.79 10.74 -5.70
N THR A 27 10.35 10.66 -4.45
CA THR A 27 8.95 10.33 -4.11
C THR A 27 7.98 11.34 -4.69
N GLN A 28 8.32 12.63 -4.67
CA GLN A 28 7.48 13.69 -5.23
C GLN A 28 7.33 13.55 -6.76
N ARG A 29 8.42 13.21 -7.46
CA ARG A 29 8.38 12.98 -8.92
C ARG A 29 7.57 11.74 -9.30
N LEU A 30 7.66 10.68 -8.50
CA LEU A 30 7.00 9.41 -8.81
C LEU A 30 5.51 9.40 -8.43
N TYR A 31 5.16 10.03 -7.31
CA TYR A 31 3.87 9.83 -6.66
C TYR A 31 3.12 11.13 -6.31
N GLY A 32 3.72 12.31 -6.49
CA GLY A 32 3.17 13.58 -6.01
C GLY A 32 1.77 13.90 -6.53
N GLU A 33 1.45 13.49 -7.76
CA GLU A 33 0.10 13.68 -8.35
C GLU A 33 -0.86 12.53 -8.05
N LYS A 34 -0.39 11.42 -7.48
CA LYS A 34 -1.16 10.17 -7.29
C LYS A 34 -1.69 9.98 -5.86
N VAL A 35 -1.48 10.95 -4.97
CA VAL A 35 -1.77 10.78 -3.54
C VAL A 35 -3.27 10.54 -3.26
N PRO A 36 -3.65 9.60 -2.38
CA PRO A 36 -2.79 8.61 -1.72
C PRO A 36 -2.40 7.46 -2.66
N VAL A 37 -1.15 7.02 -2.57
CA VAL A 37 -0.62 5.84 -3.27
C VAL A 37 -0.38 4.72 -2.25
N LEU A 38 -0.76 3.49 -2.60
CA LEU A 38 -0.49 2.31 -1.78
C LEU A 38 0.51 1.41 -2.48
N LEU A 39 1.57 1.07 -1.76
CA LEU A 39 2.60 0.14 -2.20
C LEU A 39 2.57 -1.09 -1.29
N VAL A 40 2.89 -2.25 -1.86
CA VAL A 40 3.21 -3.49 -1.14
C VAL A 40 4.53 -4.02 -1.69
N ASP A 41 5.53 -4.22 -0.83
CA ASP A 41 6.89 -4.62 -1.23
C ASP A 41 7.46 -3.76 -2.40
N ASP A 42 7.35 -2.43 -2.26
CA ASP A 42 7.75 -1.41 -3.26
C ASP A 42 6.97 -1.42 -4.59
N GLU A 43 5.93 -2.25 -4.72
CA GLU A 43 5.04 -2.30 -5.89
C GLU A 43 3.79 -1.45 -5.68
N GLU A 44 3.55 -0.44 -6.54
CA GLU A 44 2.30 0.34 -6.53
C GLU A 44 1.11 -0.56 -6.92
N ILE A 45 0.16 -0.74 -6.00
CA ILE A 45 -1.03 -1.58 -6.22
C ILE A 45 -2.31 -0.79 -6.50
N CYS A 46 -2.41 0.43 -5.98
CA CYS A 46 -3.51 1.36 -6.29
C CYS A 46 -3.15 2.80 -5.86
N HIS A 47 -3.85 3.77 -6.45
CA HIS A 47 -3.77 5.18 -6.07
C HIS A 47 -5.15 5.85 -6.10
N TYR A 48 -5.30 7.01 -5.44
CA TYR A 48 -6.55 7.74 -5.16
C TYR A 48 -7.56 7.00 -4.28
N TYR A 49 -7.94 5.78 -4.67
CA TYR A 49 -8.91 4.94 -3.98
C TYR A 49 -8.30 3.58 -3.64
N LEU A 50 -8.73 3.01 -2.51
CA LEU A 50 -8.32 1.66 -2.16
C LEU A 50 -8.95 0.67 -3.14
N ASP A 51 -8.16 -0.25 -3.66
CA ASP A 51 -8.64 -1.42 -4.39
C ASP A 51 -8.56 -2.67 -3.48
N PRO A 52 -9.69 -3.12 -2.92
CA PRO A 52 -9.78 -4.35 -2.11
C PRO A 52 -9.21 -5.59 -2.80
N SER A 53 -9.41 -5.72 -4.12
CA SER A 53 -9.01 -6.90 -4.88
C SER A 53 -7.50 -6.92 -5.09
N ALA A 54 -6.93 -5.77 -5.46
CA ALA A 54 -5.48 -5.62 -5.60
C ALA A 54 -4.76 -5.83 -4.26
N LEU A 55 -5.30 -5.27 -3.17
CA LEU A 55 -4.75 -5.45 -1.82
C LEU A 55 -4.78 -6.92 -1.38
N SER A 56 -5.92 -7.61 -1.53
CA SER A 56 -6.04 -9.02 -1.19
C SER A 56 -5.06 -9.89 -2.00
N ALA A 57 -4.94 -9.65 -3.31
CA ALA A 57 -4.01 -10.36 -4.16
C ALA A 57 -2.54 -10.12 -3.76
N ALA A 58 -2.19 -8.87 -3.41
CA ALA A 58 -0.85 -8.52 -2.96
C ALA A 58 -0.50 -9.18 -1.62
N LEU A 59 -1.39 -9.11 -0.63
CA LEU A 59 -1.17 -9.74 0.68
C LEU A 59 -1.08 -11.26 0.58
N ALA A 60 -1.89 -11.89 -0.27
CA ALA A 60 -1.83 -13.33 -0.51
C ALA A 60 -0.50 -13.79 -1.17
N ARG A 61 0.18 -12.92 -1.93
CA ARG A 61 1.52 -13.20 -2.48
C ARG A 61 2.57 -13.28 -1.37
N GLY A 62 2.52 -12.38 -0.38
CA GLY A 62 3.46 -12.33 0.74
C GLY A 62 3.36 -13.52 1.70
N VAL A 63 2.17 -14.10 1.88
CA VAL A 63 1.94 -15.29 2.74
C VAL A 63 2.64 -16.55 2.22
N ARG A 64 3.02 -16.62 0.93
CA ARG A 64 3.67 -17.80 0.33
C ARG A 64 5.13 -18.00 0.75
N GLY A 65 5.71 -17.09 1.54
CA GLY A 65 7.14 -17.09 1.92
C GLY A 65 7.48 -17.69 3.30
N ILE A 66 6.49 -18.08 4.11
CA ILE A 66 6.74 -18.77 5.40
C ILE A 66 6.69 -20.28 5.19
N SER A 67 7.86 -20.86 4.90
CA SER A 67 8.12 -22.30 5.02
C SER A 67 9.02 -22.57 6.22
#